data_AF-A0A6M0CG43-F1
#
_entry.id   AF-A0A6M0CG43-F1
#
_cell.length_a   1.000
_cell.length_b   1.000
_cell.length_c   1.000
_cell.angle_alpha   90.00
_cell.angle_beta   90.00
_cell.angle_gamma   90.00
#
_symmetry.space_group_name_H-M   'P 1'
#
loop_
_entity.id
_entity.type
_entity.pdbx_description
1 polymer ?
#
loop_
_entity_poly.entity_id
_entity_poly.type
_entity_poly.pdbx_seq_one_letter_code
_entity_poly.pdbx_strand_id
1 'polypeptide(L)'
;MKLTTLSLSLTVVFLLTFSVKNAHGEDLKLLKSFTTNGVKPNTNKTTIIINILKMNNNPCDTGGSVKVAEGNKAFTSYKNVLKQLDVAERNASRGINPETSIKMAKRNMLSVLKKEPNADLSEVCQRLQKLESELTSIMNGAESRKASQRQKMLKREPVSIDNDKVFFEEQLRKVTRVYFDSSKGVYPDELGLEYPDWFLKEVDGFNREEVLSRAQGSSYEDAKEIMTVLEDYSAFLDRQGVGEYLMDLLDQQNNGSSDQLSKKAKEINTVAKALKNLAGSNASMDRVIAFTEKQLGKADAALSNIYSSPIHKKYINQVIFTKQPFKPGGEGSLEINPTFKAGDAVYATVYLSASIKDAVDSWKGYGKGGTMGLKVKNSNGDFLNRKFEAWEVSSFSNYEVSISDNTSKEQTIVQFVLIPNKESSIKTEMTSKNITPILMARGLSLESERLKEYKVEVASSGKVTGPVTYKGSFKIDLASGKGPNYYNEVENQKMETLLESVALPTAKINNASLETQLLAEMKKQGFQEQFKKAYIQTNWQLFEPPFKEAYKEMTASFTYTTSDGKCGWQNYSFRSFKTGDGWSGPQKWGGANQRQRVSCKKIK
;
A
#
# COMPACT_ATOMS: atom_id res chain seq x y z
N MET A 1 -34.22 60.81 15.57
CA MET A 1 -33.24 60.01 16.34
C MET A 1 -33.93 58.73 16.80
N LYS A 2 -33.61 57.58 16.19
CA LYS A 2 -34.16 56.26 16.54
C LYS A 2 -33.17 55.56 17.49
N LEU A 3 -33.65 55.11 18.65
CA LEU A 3 -32.94 54.15 19.50
C LEU A 3 -33.38 52.74 19.09
N THR A 4 -32.43 51.91 18.70
CA THR A 4 -32.63 50.50 18.36
C THR A 4 -32.20 49.64 19.55
N THR A 5 -33.13 48.90 20.14
CA THR A 5 -32.86 47.90 21.19
C THR A 5 -32.32 46.62 20.55
N LEU A 6 -31.11 46.22 20.94
CA LEU A 6 -30.46 44.98 20.53
C LEU A 6 -30.91 43.83 21.45
N SER A 7 -31.52 42.79 20.89
CA SER A 7 -31.84 41.54 21.59
C SER A 7 -30.61 40.61 21.54
N LEU A 8 -30.07 40.25 22.71
CA LEU A 8 -28.99 39.28 22.86
C LEU A 8 -29.59 37.91 23.22
N SER A 9 -29.56 36.95 22.30
CA SER A 9 -29.95 35.56 22.57
C SER A 9 -28.80 34.82 23.26
N LEU A 10 -28.98 34.52 24.55
CA LEU A 10 -28.05 33.75 25.37
C LEU A 10 -28.23 32.24 25.07
N THR A 11 -27.25 31.62 24.41
CA THR A 11 -27.21 30.16 24.24
C THR A 11 -26.57 29.52 25.48
N VAL A 12 -27.35 28.82 26.29
CA VAL A 12 -26.86 28.05 27.45
C VAL A 12 -26.33 26.69 26.97
N VAL A 13 -25.03 26.44 27.20
CA VAL A 13 -24.39 25.14 26.96
C VAL A 13 -24.41 24.35 28.26
N PHE A 14 -25.15 23.22 28.29
CA PHE A 14 -25.05 22.25 29.39
C PHE A 14 -23.91 21.27 29.13
N LEU A 15 -22.92 21.25 30.02
CA LEU A 15 -21.89 20.21 30.09
C LEU A 15 -22.34 19.16 31.13
N LEU A 16 -22.60 17.94 30.67
CA LEU A 16 -22.74 16.77 31.53
C LEU A 16 -21.48 15.91 31.38
N THR A 17 -20.70 15.82 32.44
CA THR A 17 -19.55 14.90 32.54
C THR A 17 -19.99 13.59 33.21
N PHE A 18 -19.80 12.47 32.51
CA PHE A 18 -19.83 11.14 33.12
C PHE A 18 -18.40 10.66 33.32
N SER A 19 -18.09 10.17 34.52
CA SER A 19 -16.83 9.48 34.81
C SER A 19 -17.07 7.97 34.77
N VAL A 20 -16.27 7.25 33.98
CA VAL A 20 -16.23 5.79 33.97
C VAL A 20 -14.77 5.37 34.12
N LYS A 21 -14.48 4.63 35.18
CA LYS A 21 -13.15 4.06 35.45
C LYS A 21 -13.00 2.72 34.74
N ASN A 22 -11.83 2.44 34.18
CA ASN A 22 -11.51 1.13 33.63
C ASN A 22 -11.04 0.15 34.74
N ALA A 23 -10.81 -1.12 34.38
CA ALA A 23 -10.38 -2.18 35.30
C ALA A 23 -8.99 -1.95 35.96
N HIS A 24 -8.27 -0.89 35.57
CA HIS A 24 -7.00 -0.46 36.16
C HIS A 24 -7.10 0.88 36.91
N GLY A 25 -8.32 1.41 37.12
CA GLY A 25 -8.55 2.60 37.94
C GLY A 25 -8.22 3.93 37.27
N GLU A 26 -7.97 3.95 35.96
CA GLU A 26 -7.67 5.20 35.22
C GLU A 26 -8.95 5.87 34.70
N ASP A 27 -9.02 7.20 34.87
CA ASP A 27 -10.13 8.04 34.42
C ASP A 27 -10.02 8.32 32.90
N LEU A 28 -10.95 7.77 32.12
CA LEU A 28 -11.09 8.10 30.70
C LEU A 28 -11.97 9.33 30.52
N LYS A 29 -11.35 10.50 30.26
CA LYS A 29 -12.09 11.72 29.88
C LYS A 29 -12.47 11.69 28.41
N LEU A 30 -13.76 11.52 28.13
CA LEU A 30 -14.34 11.62 26.79
C LEU A 30 -15.14 12.91 26.68
N LEU A 31 -14.56 13.93 26.04
CA LEU A 31 -15.25 15.18 25.71
C LEU A 31 -15.95 15.05 24.36
N LYS A 32 -17.28 15.16 24.34
CA LYS A 32 -18.05 15.38 23.12
C LYS A 32 -19.08 16.49 23.36
N SER A 33 -19.00 17.54 22.57
CA SER A 33 -20.05 18.56 22.45
C SER A 33 -21.07 18.14 21.41
N PHE A 34 -22.36 18.16 21.75
CA PHE A 34 -23.45 18.09 20.77
C PHE A 34 -24.27 19.38 20.81
N THR A 35 -24.40 20.03 19.67
CA THR A 35 -25.44 21.03 19.41
C THR A 35 -26.54 20.34 18.60
N THR A 36 -27.72 20.17 19.20
CA THR A 36 -28.88 19.58 18.50
C THR A 36 -29.94 20.63 18.25
N ASN A 37 -30.14 20.99 16.98
CA ASN A 37 -31.40 21.55 16.52
C ASN A 37 -32.31 20.40 16.08
N GLY A 38 -33.20 19.97 16.98
CA GLY A 38 -34.56 19.53 16.64
C GLY A 38 -34.79 18.31 15.72
N VAL A 39 -33.90 17.31 15.67
CA VAL A 39 -34.22 16.03 14.99
C VAL A 39 -34.06 14.86 15.96
N LYS A 40 -35.17 14.19 16.28
CA LYS A 40 -35.15 12.95 17.08
C LYS A 40 -34.39 11.87 16.29
N PRO A 41 -33.26 11.35 16.79
CA PRO A 41 -32.54 10.29 16.10
C PRO A 41 -33.37 9.00 16.12
N ASN A 42 -33.37 8.29 14.98
CA ASN A 42 -33.93 6.94 14.88
C ASN A 42 -33.07 5.99 15.75
N THR A 43 -33.55 5.74 16.97
CA THR A 43 -32.86 5.02 18.04
C THR A 43 -32.44 3.60 17.65
N ASN A 44 -33.10 2.95 16.67
CA ASN A 44 -32.74 1.61 16.25
C ASN A 44 -31.48 1.54 15.37
N LYS A 45 -31.25 2.49 14.44
CA LYS A 45 -30.07 2.45 13.55
C LYS A 45 -28.79 2.88 14.25
N THR A 46 -28.85 3.90 15.10
CA THR A 46 -27.68 4.41 15.82
C THR A 46 -27.20 3.41 16.88
N THR A 47 -28.11 2.67 17.52
CA THR A 47 -27.77 1.61 18.48
C THR A 47 -27.09 0.42 17.80
N ILE A 48 -27.52 0.04 16.59
CA ILE A 48 -26.89 -1.04 15.81
C ILE A 48 -25.44 -0.65 15.40
N ILE A 49 -25.21 0.58 14.94
CA ILE A 49 -23.86 1.03 14.53
C ILE A 49 -22.94 1.18 15.74
N ILE A 50 -23.44 1.69 16.87
CA ILE A 50 -22.66 1.80 18.11
C ILE A 50 -22.36 0.41 18.68
N ASN A 51 -23.27 -0.56 18.60
CA ASN A 51 -23.01 -1.94 19.03
C ASN A 51 -22.01 -2.66 18.12
N ILE A 52 -22.05 -2.43 16.79
CA ILE A 52 -21.04 -2.97 15.85
C ILE A 52 -19.65 -2.36 16.10
N LEU A 53 -19.58 -1.09 16.50
CA LEU A 53 -18.32 -0.42 16.86
C LEU A 53 -17.83 -0.75 18.28
N LYS A 54 -18.72 -1.22 19.16
CA LYS A 54 -18.42 -1.67 20.54
C LYS A 54 -18.16 -3.18 20.65
N MET A 55 -18.30 -3.95 19.56
CA MET A 55 -17.87 -5.36 19.50
C MET A 55 -16.34 -5.42 19.59
N ASN A 56 -15.83 -5.27 20.81
CA ASN A 56 -14.44 -5.46 21.19
C ASN A 56 -14.00 -6.88 20.81
N ASN A 57 -13.18 -7.01 19.77
CA ASN A 57 -12.26 -8.11 19.41
C ASN A 57 -12.70 -9.59 19.47
N ASN A 58 -13.81 -9.95 20.09
CA ASN A 58 -14.29 -11.32 20.29
C ASN A 58 -15.68 -11.47 19.64
N PRO A 59 -15.79 -12.18 18.51
CA PRO A 59 -17.07 -12.39 17.84
C PRO A 59 -18.02 -13.35 18.61
N CYS A 60 -17.61 -13.84 19.78
CA CYS A 60 -18.42 -14.70 20.65
C CYS A 60 -19.18 -13.98 21.74
N ASP A 61 -18.98 -12.68 21.93
CA ASP A 61 -19.69 -11.89 22.92
C ASP A 61 -21.05 -11.41 22.37
N THR A 62 -21.76 -12.30 21.67
CA THR A 62 -23.04 -12.00 21.02
C THR A 62 -24.16 -12.84 21.61
N GLY A 63 -25.09 -12.20 22.33
CA GLY A 63 -26.34 -12.80 22.78
C GLY A 63 -27.40 -12.90 21.67
N GLY A 64 -26.98 -13.23 20.44
CA GLY A 64 -27.87 -13.31 19.28
C GLY A 64 -28.84 -14.48 19.39
N SER A 65 -30.04 -14.34 18.81
CA SER A 65 -31.11 -15.34 18.85
C SER A 65 -31.54 -15.85 17.46
N VAL A 66 -30.98 -15.29 16.39
CA VAL A 66 -31.38 -15.59 15.01
C VAL A 66 -30.53 -16.72 14.46
N LYS A 67 -31.15 -17.88 14.21
CA LYS A 67 -30.46 -18.99 13.53
C LYS A 67 -30.14 -18.63 12.08
N VAL A 68 -28.88 -18.80 11.68
CA VAL A 68 -28.43 -18.55 10.30
C VAL A 68 -28.64 -19.80 9.46
N ALA A 69 -29.72 -19.84 8.68
CA ALA A 69 -30.07 -20.95 7.78
C ALA A 69 -30.05 -20.52 6.30
N GLU A 70 -30.22 -21.48 5.40
CA GLU A 70 -30.32 -21.23 3.95
C GLU A 70 -31.44 -20.23 3.65
N GLY A 71 -31.13 -19.21 2.84
CA GLY A 71 -32.00 -18.04 2.61
C GLY A 71 -31.65 -16.82 3.46
N ASN A 72 -30.87 -16.95 4.55
CA ASN A 72 -30.35 -15.79 5.27
C ASN A 72 -29.17 -15.15 4.49
N LYS A 73 -29.14 -13.81 4.38
CA LYS A 73 -28.05 -13.05 3.75
C LYS A 73 -26.65 -13.35 4.30
N ALA A 74 -26.55 -13.81 5.55
CA ALA A 74 -25.31 -14.19 6.22
C ALA A 74 -24.91 -15.66 6.01
N PHE A 75 -25.77 -16.49 5.39
CA PHE A 75 -25.58 -17.94 5.28
C PHE A 75 -24.26 -18.35 4.62
N THR A 76 -23.87 -17.69 3.52
CA THR A 76 -22.58 -17.98 2.87
C THR A 76 -21.39 -17.70 3.79
N SER A 77 -21.45 -16.62 4.57
CA SER A 77 -20.40 -16.29 5.55
C SER A 77 -20.39 -17.32 6.68
N TYR A 78 -21.56 -17.77 7.13
CA TYR A 78 -21.71 -18.81 8.16
C TYR A 78 -21.15 -20.17 7.70
N LYS A 79 -21.45 -20.62 6.47
CA LYS A 79 -20.83 -21.83 5.87
C LYS A 79 -19.30 -21.74 5.85
N ASN A 80 -18.75 -20.56 5.57
CA ASN A 80 -17.31 -20.35 5.59
C ASN A 80 -16.72 -20.39 7.01
N VAL A 81 -17.47 -20.01 8.04
CA VAL A 81 -17.05 -20.21 9.44
C VAL A 81 -16.94 -21.71 9.74
N LEU A 82 -17.99 -22.48 9.46
CA LEU A 82 -18.02 -23.93 9.71
C LEU A 82 -16.88 -24.64 8.99
N LYS A 83 -16.67 -24.35 7.70
CA LYS A 83 -15.56 -24.92 6.92
C LYS A 83 -14.18 -24.65 7.55
N GLN A 84 -13.96 -23.46 8.11
CA GLN A 84 -12.68 -23.14 8.76
C GLN A 84 -12.53 -23.84 10.12
N LEU A 85 -13.62 -24.00 10.87
CA LEU A 85 -13.61 -24.81 12.09
C LEU A 85 -13.32 -26.29 11.79
N ASP A 86 -13.92 -26.87 10.75
CA ASP A 86 -13.65 -28.26 10.34
C ASP A 86 -12.18 -28.48 9.91
N VAL A 87 -11.56 -27.47 9.31
CA VAL A 87 -10.12 -27.50 8.98
C VAL A 87 -9.28 -27.37 10.24
N ALA A 88 -9.63 -26.48 11.16
CA ALA A 88 -8.93 -26.29 12.41
C ALA A 88 -8.95 -27.57 13.28
N GLU A 89 -10.11 -28.24 13.39
CA GLU A 89 -10.27 -29.50 14.12
C GLU A 89 -9.47 -30.66 13.51
N ARG A 90 -9.45 -30.75 12.16
CA ARG A 90 -8.61 -31.72 11.45
C ARG A 90 -7.11 -31.45 11.64
N ASN A 91 -6.70 -30.18 11.74
CA ASN A 91 -5.31 -29.85 12.02
C ASN A 91 -4.95 -30.18 13.47
N ALA A 92 -5.79 -29.79 14.43
CA ALA A 92 -5.59 -30.06 15.85
C ALA A 92 -5.46 -31.57 16.14
N SER A 93 -6.38 -32.38 15.59
CA SER A 93 -6.34 -33.85 15.71
C SER A 93 -5.10 -34.51 15.09
N ARG A 94 -4.45 -33.87 14.10
CA ARG A 94 -3.20 -34.32 13.48
C ARG A 94 -1.94 -33.75 14.16
N GLY A 95 -2.10 -32.95 15.22
CA GLY A 95 -1.00 -32.23 15.86
C GLY A 95 -0.39 -31.11 15.01
N ILE A 96 -1.11 -30.65 13.97
CA ILE A 96 -0.73 -29.51 13.12
C ILE A 96 -1.33 -28.23 13.75
N ASN A 97 -0.56 -27.14 13.78
CA ASN A 97 -1.02 -25.87 14.36
C ASN A 97 -2.29 -25.33 13.66
N PRO A 98 -3.45 -25.21 14.35
CA PRO A 98 -4.71 -24.73 13.77
C PRO A 98 -4.87 -23.19 13.72
N GLU A 99 -3.89 -22.40 14.18
CA GLU A 99 -4.01 -20.95 14.40
C GLU A 99 -4.51 -20.16 13.18
N THR A 100 -4.02 -20.46 11.98
CA THR A 100 -4.43 -19.76 10.75
C THR A 100 -5.93 -19.97 10.46
N SER A 101 -6.43 -21.19 10.63
CA SER A 101 -7.85 -21.51 10.43
C SER A 101 -8.74 -20.88 11.50
N ILE A 102 -8.28 -20.84 12.75
CA ILE A 102 -8.94 -20.13 13.86
C ILE A 102 -9.08 -18.63 13.54
N LYS A 103 -8.01 -17.97 13.08
CA LYS A 103 -8.04 -16.55 12.68
C LYS A 103 -9.02 -16.29 11.53
N MET A 104 -9.07 -17.19 10.54
CA MET A 104 -10.00 -17.07 9.41
C MET A 104 -11.46 -17.31 9.83
N ALA A 105 -11.72 -18.26 10.75
CA ALA A 105 -13.04 -18.46 11.34
C ALA A 105 -13.54 -17.18 12.02
N LYS A 106 -12.73 -16.55 12.87
CA LYS A 106 -13.07 -15.27 13.54
C LYS A 106 -13.40 -14.15 12.55
N ARG A 107 -12.62 -13.99 11.49
CA ARG A 107 -12.90 -12.98 10.42
C ARG A 107 -14.24 -13.24 9.73
N ASN A 108 -14.56 -14.51 9.46
CA ASN A 108 -15.83 -14.89 8.85
C ASN A 108 -17.01 -14.67 9.82
N MET A 109 -16.83 -14.89 11.12
CA MET A 109 -17.85 -14.59 12.13
C MET A 109 -18.19 -13.10 12.19
N LEU A 110 -17.17 -12.22 12.15
CA LEU A 110 -17.41 -10.77 12.03
C LEU A 110 -18.19 -10.40 10.77
N SER A 111 -17.98 -11.14 9.67
CA SER A 111 -18.75 -10.96 8.44
C SER A 111 -20.20 -11.45 8.57
N VAL A 112 -20.44 -12.51 9.37
CA VAL A 112 -21.79 -12.95 9.73
C VAL A 112 -22.49 -11.86 10.53
N LEU A 113 -21.88 -11.36 11.61
CA LEU A 113 -22.45 -10.32 12.47
C LEU A 113 -22.67 -8.98 11.75
N LYS A 114 -21.81 -8.63 10.78
CA LYS A 114 -22.03 -7.46 9.92
C LYS A 114 -23.29 -7.59 9.07
N LYS A 115 -23.61 -8.80 8.61
CA LYS A 115 -24.76 -9.07 7.76
C LYS A 115 -26.02 -9.33 8.59
N GLU A 116 -25.91 -10.07 9.69
CA GLU A 116 -26.97 -10.44 10.62
C GLU A 116 -26.49 -10.18 12.06
N PRO A 117 -26.68 -8.95 12.60
CA PRO A 117 -26.17 -8.56 13.91
C PRO A 117 -26.71 -9.37 15.08
N ASN A 118 -27.88 -10.00 14.91
CA ASN A 118 -28.53 -10.83 15.94
C ASN A 118 -28.30 -12.34 15.70
N ALA A 119 -27.32 -12.72 14.87
CA ALA A 119 -27.03 -14.12 14.58
C ALA A 119 -26.67 -14.88 15.86
N ASP A 120 -27.31 -16.03 16.07
CA ASP A 120 -26.94 -17.00 17.10
C ASP A 120 -25.67 -17.74 16.62
N LEU A 121 -24.55 -17.48 17.31
CA LEU A 121 -23.25 -18.09 17.06
C LEU A 121 -22.81 -19.02 18.21
N SER A 122 -23.73 -19.39 19.12
CA SER A 122 -23.41 -20.16 20.33
C SER A 122 -22.65 -21.45 20.04
N GLU A 123 -23.12 -22.26 19.08
CA GLU A 123 -22.48 -23.51 18.66
C GLU A 123 -21.07 -23.27 18.07
N VAL A 124 -20.95 -22.29 17.17
CA VAL A 124 -19.68 -21.90 16.55
C VAL A 124 -18.68 -21.46 17.61
N CYS A 125 -19.13 -20.72 18.61
CA CYS A 125 -18.30 -20.22 19.69
C CYS A 125 -17.82 -21.30 20.64
N GLN A 126 -18.66 -22.29 20.95
CA GLN A 126 -18.24 -23.46 21.72
C GLN A 126 -17.11 -24.22 21.01
N ARG A 127 -17.24 -24.45 19.69
CA ARG A 127 -16.20 -25.09 18.88
C ARG A 127 -14.91 -24.26 18.85
N LEU A 128 -15.02 -22.94 18.67
CA LEU A 128 -13.89 -22.03 18.65
C LEU A 128 -13.14 -22.01 19.98
N GLN A 129 -13.84 -21.90 21.11
CA GLN A 129 -13.25 -21.89 22.45
C GLN A 129 -12.52 -23.21 22.76
N LYS A 130 -13.10 -24.35 22.36
CA LYS A 130 -12.44 -25.65 22.47
C LYS A 130 -11.12 -25.67 21.69
N LEU A 131 -11.12 -25.25 20.42
CA LEU A 131 -9.91 -25.18 19.60
C LEU A 131 -8.85 -24.23 20.15
N GLU A 132 -9.25 -23.11 20.75
CA GLU A 132 -8.32 -22.18 21.38
C GLU A 132 -7.65 -22.79 22.63
N SER A 133 -8.41 -23.52 23.45
CA SER A 133 -7.85 -24.25 24.59
C SER A 133 -6.88 -25.37 24.17
N GLU A 134 -7.18 -26.07 23.08
CA GLU A 134 -6.30 -27.09 22.48
C GLU A 134 -5.04 -26.44 21.91
N LEU A 135 -5.16 -25.29 21.21
CA LEU A 135 -4.02 -24.53 20.69
C LEU A 135 -3.08 -24.10 21.82
N THR A 136 -3.62 -23.55 22.92
CA THR A 136 -2.81 -23.20 24.10
C THR A 136 -2.10 -24.43 24.67
N SER A 137 -2.76 -25.59 24.72
CA SER A 137 -2.16 -26.84 25.19
C SER A 137 -1.05 -27.33 24.26
N ILE A 138 -1.22 -27.22 22.94
CA ILE A 138 -0.20 -27.55 21.93
C ILE A 138 1.01 -26.60 22.05
N MET A 139 0.77 -25.30 22.22
CA MET A 139 1.83 -24.30 22.38
C MET A 139 2.61 -24.51 23.67
N ASN A 140 1.93 -24.71 24.80
CA ASN A 140 2.56 -25.03 26.08
C ASN A 140 3.32 -26.36 26.03
N GLY A 141 2.79 -27.35 25.30
CA GLY A 141 3.47 -28.63 25.06
C GLY A 141 4.73 -28.47 24.20
N ALA A 142 4.69 -27.62 23.16
CA ALA A 142 5.85 -27.31 22.33
C ALA A 142 6.91 -26.50 23.09
N GLU A 143 6.49 -25.55 23.93
CA GLU A 143 7.38 -24.80 24.82
C GLU A 143 7.98 -25.68 25.91
N SER A 144 7.19 -26.56 26.53
CA SER A 144 7.68 -27.55 27.50
C SER A 144 8.66 -28.53 26.86
N ARG A 145 8.43 -28.98 25.61
CA ARG A 145 9.41 -29.77 24.85
C ARG A 145 10.67 -28.98 24.54
N LYS A 146 10.56 -27.71 24.12
CA LYS A 146 11.73 -26.83 23.90
C LYS A 146 12.47 -26.55 25.22
N ALA A 147 11.77 -26.42 26.33
CA ALA A 147 12.31 -26.20 27.67
C ALA A 147 12.93 -27.48 28.23
N SER A 148 12.34 -28.65 27.98
CA SER A 148 12.90 -29.96 28.33
C SER A 148 14.09 -30.33 27.45
N GLN A 149 14.08 -29.92 26.17
CA GLN A 149 15.22 -30.04 25.26
C GLN A 149 16.33 -29.06 25.66
N ARG A 150 16.00 -27.82 26.07
CA ARG A 150 16.93 -26.88 26.71
C ARG A 150 17.45 -27.42 28.04
N GLN A 151 16.62 -28.00 28.89
CA GLN A 151 17.05 -28.62 30.15
C GLN A 151 17.84 -29.90 29.92
N LYS A 152 17.61 -30.67 28.86
CA LYS A 152 18.50 -31.75 28.42
C LYS A 152 19.83 -31.21 27.88
N MET A 153 19.85 -30.02 27.27
CA MET A 153 21.09 -29.32 26.92
C MET A 153 21.79 -28.71 28.15
N LEU A 154 21.04 -28.29 29.17
CA LEU A 154 21.54 -27.65 30.41
C LEU A 154 21.88 -28.64 31.54
N LYS A 155 21.35 -29.88 31.51
CA LYS A 155 21.69 -30.99 32.43
C LYS A 155 22.67 -31.98 31.82
N ARG A 156 23.12 -31.76 30.57
CA ARG A 156 24.47 -32.19 30.26
C ARG A 156 25.34 -31.33 31.15
N GLU A 157 26.08 -31.97 32.06
CA GLU A 157 27.28 -31.36 32.62
C GLU A 157 28.02 -30.62 31.50
N PRO A 158 28.69 -29.49 31.76
CA PRO A 158 29.53 -28.85 30.76
C PRO A 158 30.65 -29.84 30.39
N VAL A 159 30.34 -30.76 29.49
CA VAL A 159 31.28 -31.19 28.47
C VAL A 159 31.70 -29.86 27.89
N SER A 160 32.97 -29.50 28.04
CA SER A 160 33.57 -28.42 27.29
C SER A 160 33.12 -28.60 25.85
N ILE A 161 32.12 -27.82 25.42
CA ILE A 161 31.77 -27.76 24.00
C ILE A 161 33.03 -27.18 23.44
N ASP A 162 33.79 -28.02 22.77
CA ASP A 162 34.99 -27.57 22.12
C ASP A 162 34.52 -26.53 21.12
N ASN A 163 34.83 -25.27 21.40
CA ASN A 163 34.44 -24.14 20.57
C ASN A 163 34.90 -24.36 19.12
N ASP A 164 35.97 -25.15 18.94
CA ASP A 164 36.51 -25.50 17.64
C ASP A 164 35.58 -26.46 16.89
N LYS A 165 34.90 -27.39 17.56
CA LYS A 165 33.94 -28.27 16.88
C LYS A 165 32.78 -27.48 16.28
N VAL A 166 32.15 -26.61 17.08
CA VAL A 166 31.02 -25.78 16.60
C VAL A 166 31.48 -24.82 15.50
N PHE A 167 32.69 -24.27 15.65
CA PHE A 167 33.32 -23.45 14.63
C PHE A 167 33.47 -24.24 13.32
N PHE A 168 34.08 -25.43 13.33
CA PHE A 168 34.28 -26.23 12.11
C PHE A 168 32.95 -26.72 11.51
N GLU A 169 31.95 -27.11 12.30
CA GLU A 169 30.61 -27.45 11.78
C GLU A 169 30.00 -26.27 10.98
N GLU A 170 30.12 -25.03 11.50
CA GLU A 170 29.63 -23.84 10.80
C GLU A 170 30.44 -23.53 9.53
N GLN A 171 31.77 -23.61 9.59
CA GLN A 171 32.62 -23.33 8.43
C GLN A 171 32.48 -24.39 7.35
N LEU A 172 32.36 -25.66 7.73
CA LEU A 172 32.12 -26.77 6.80
C LEU A 172 30.83 -26.52 6.03
N ARG A 173 29.76 -26.10 6.71
CA ARG A 173 28.49 -25.74 6.07
C ARG A 173 28.68 -24.63 5.04
N LYS A 174 29.47 -23.59 5.34
CA LYS A 174 29.71 -22.47 4.42
C LYS A 174 30.46 -22.90 3.17
N VAL A 175 31.54 -23.69 3.33
CA VAL A 175 32.40 -24.10 2.21
C VAL A 175 31.77 -25.21 1.37
N THR A 176 30.99 -26.11 1.97
CA THR A 176 30.37 -27.23 1.22
C THR A 176 29.08 -26.84 0.50
N ARG A 177 28.50 -25.68 0.80
CA ARG A 177 27.15 -25.33 0.33
C ARG A 177 27.01 -25.27 -1.19
N VAL A 178 28.04 -24.78 -1.88
CA VAL A 178 28.11 -24.72 -3.35
C VAL A 178 29.19 -25.64 -3.92
N TYR A 179 29.86 -26.42 -3.07
CA TYR A 179 30.90 -27.35 -3.47
C TYR A 179 30.30 -28.74 -3.69
N PHE A 180 30.67 -29.38 -4.80
CA PHE A 180 30.23 -30.72 -5.13
C PHE A 180 31.45 -31.56 -5.53
N ASP A 181 31.74 -32.60 -4.74
CA ASP A 181 32.81 -33.57 -4.96
C ASP A 181 32.48 -34.58 -6.09
N SER A 182 31.49 -34.30 -6.93
CA SER A 182 31.08 -35.24 -7.95
C SER A 182 31.98 -35.16 -9.17
N SER A 183 32.65 -36.28 -9.46
CA SER A 183 33.17 -36.66 -10.79
C SER A 183 32.12 -36.64 -11.91
N LYS A 184 30.85 -36.39 -11.56
CA LYS A 184 29.72 -36.09 -12.44
C LYS A 184 29.55 -34.56 -12.39
N GLY A 185 29.96 -33.86 -13.45
CA GLY A 185 29.84 -32.40 -13.52
C GLY A 185 28.45 -31.92 -13.12
N VAL A 186 28.41 -30.90 -12.26
CA VAL A 186 27.19 -30.18 -11.89
C VAL A 186 27.17 -28.95 -12.79
N TYR A 187 26.09 -28.75 -13.54
CA TYR A 187 26.00 -27.56 -14.39
C TYR A 187 25.97 -26.30 -13.50
N PRO A 188 26.72 -25.22 -13.84
CA PRO A 188 26.79 -24.01 -13.03
C PRO A 188 25.45 -23.34 -12.67
N ASP A 189 24.41 -23.55 -13.46
CA ASP A 189 23.05 -23.08 -13.19
C ASP A 189 22.40 -23.80 -11.98
N GLU A 190 22.75 -25.06 -11.74
CA GLU A 190 22.31 -25.82 -10.56
C GLU A 190 22.92 -25.28 -9.25
N LEU A 191 24.00 -24.50 -9.32
CA LEU A 191 24.62 -23.87 -8.16
C LEU A 191 23.79 -22.70 -7.60
N GLY A 192 22.72 -22.27 -8.28
CA GLY A 192 21.82 -21.21 -7.80
C GLY A 192 22.48 -19.83 -7.73
N LEU A 193 23.56 -19.60 -8.47
CA LEU A 193 24.32 -18.34 -8.51
C LEU A 193 23.63 -17.24 -9.33
N GLU A 194 22.55 -17.55 -10.06
CA GLU A 194 21.73 -16.56 -10.78
C GLU A 194 21.08 -15.54 -9.82
N TYR A 195 20.74 -15.98 -8.60
CA TYR A 195 20.12 -15.18 -7.53
C TYR A 195 20.96 -15.29 -6.24
N PRO A 196 22.12 -14.61 -6.16
CA PRO A 196 23.18 -14.95 -5.21
C PRO A 196 22.95 -14.46 -3.78
N ASP A 197 21.84 -13.81 -3.45
CA ASP A 197 21.58 -13.23 -2.11
C ASP A 197 21.76 -14.27 -0.98
N TRP A 198 21.32 -15.51 -1.21
CA TRP A 198 21.46 -16.58 -0.22
C TRP A 198 22.93 -17.02 -0.05
N PHE A 199 23.69 -17.07 -1.15
CA PHE A 199 25.10 -17.47 -1.15
C PHE A 199 25.95 -16.41 -0.46
N LEU A 200 25.77 -15.14 -0.87
CA LEU A 200 26.49 -14.00 -0.30
C LEU A 200 26.24 -13.86 1.21
N LYS A 201 25.00 -14.13 1.67
CA LYS A 201 24.68 -14.14 3.09
C LYS A 201 25.35 -15.30 3.85
N GLU A 202 25.43 -16.47 3.23
CA GLU A 202 26.02 -17.66 3.87
C GLU A 202 27.52 -17.49 4.09
N VAL A 203 28.22 -16.90 3.11
CA VAL A 203 29.67 -16.70 3.13
C VAL A 203 30.09 -15.34 3.69
N ASP A 204 29.13 -14.56 4.20
CA ASP A 204 29.41 -13.28 4.84
C ASP A 204 30.32 -13.46 6.05
N GLY A 205 31.35 -12.62 6.13
CA GLY A 205 32.40 -12.70 7.16
C GLY A 205 33.30 -13.94 7.09
N PHE A 206 33.23 -14.77 6.03
CA PHE A 206 34.13 -15.91 5.88
C PHE A 206 35.59 -15.45 5.68
N ASN A 207 36.51 -16.02 6.46
CA ASN A 207 37.95 -15.74 6.39
C ASN A 207 38.73 -17.03 6.13
N ARG A 208 39.16 -17.23 4.88
CA ARG A 208 39.85 -18.46 4.45
C ARG A 208 41.10 -18.74 5.28
N GLU A 209 41.96 -17.75 5.48
CA GLU A 209 43.25 -17.93 6.16
C GLU A 209 43.08 -18.29 7.63
N GLU A 210 42.12 -17.66 8.31
CA GLU A 210 41.78 -18.01 9.70
C GLU A 210 41.28 -19.46 9.80
N VAL A 211 40.38 -19.85 8.89
CA VAL A 211 39.79 -21.19 8.88
C VAL A 211 40.86 -22.25 8.60
N LEU A 212 41.73 -22.04 7.61
CA LEU A 212 42.84 -22.94 7.29
C LEU A 212 43.84 -23.04 8.44
N SER A 213 44.23 -21.91 9.04
CA SER A 213 45.18 -21.89 10.15
C SER A 213 44.66 -22.66 11.37
N ARG A 214 43.36 -22.51 11.69
CA ARG A 214 42.74 -23.29 12.76
C ARG A 214 42.61 -24.77 12.40
N ALA A 215 42.29 -25.09 11.15
CA ALA A 215 42.10 -26.47 10.71
C ALA A 215 43.41 -27.28 10.70
N GLN A 216 44.55 -26.66 10.36
CA GLN A 216 45.86 -27.32 10.30
C GLN A 216 46.32 -27.94 11.63
N GLY A 217 45.92 -27.36 12.76
CA GLY A 217 46.24 -27.87 14.11
C GLY A 217 45.18 -28.78 14.72
N SER A 218 44.07 -29.01 14.01
CA SER A 218 42.88 -29.65 14.54
C SER A 218 42.81 -31.15 14.23
N SER A 219 42.32 -31.94 15.18
CA SER A 219 42.03 -33.36 14.98
C SER A 219 40.60 -33.65 14.51
N TYR A 220 39.75 -32.62 14.41
CA TYR A 220 38.34 -32.77 14.01
C TYR A 220 38.20 -33.25 12.57
N GLU A 221 37.25 -34.16 12.31
CA GLU A 221 36.94 -34.65 10.96
C GLU A 221 36.50 -33.50 10.04
N ASP A 222 35.61 -32.64 10.52
CA ASP A 222 35.17 -31.44 9.80
C ASP A 222 36.33 -30.51 9.40
N ALA A 223 37.37 -30.39 10.24
CA ALA A 223 38.55 -29.57 9.93
C ALA A 223 39.34 -30.16 8.75
N LYS A 224 39.49 -31.49 8.70
CA LYS A 224 40.16 -32.19 7.59
C LYS A 224 39.36 -32.09 6.30
N GLU A 225 38.04 -32.20 6.40
CA GLU A 225 37.14 -32.02 5.26
C GLU A 225 37.18 -30.59 4.73
N ILE A 226 37.12 -29.58 5.60
CA ILE A 226 37.28 -28.16 5.23
C ILE A 226 38.60 -27.94 4.48
N MET A 227 39.72 -28.46 4.98
CA MET A 227 41.01 -28.33 4.30
C MET A 227 40.96 -28.94 2.90
N THR A 228 40.43 -30.16 2.78
CA THR A 228 40.28 -30.87 1.51
C THR A 228 39.45 -30.06 0.51
N VAL A 229 38.28 -29.57 0.94
CA VAL A 229 37.37 -28.76 0.13
C VAL A 229 38.03 -27.44 -0.28
N LEU A 230 38.67 -26.73 0.65
CA LEU A 230 39.31 -25.44 0.39
C LEU A 230 40.54 -25.58 -0.51
N GLU A 231 41.29 -26.67 -0.44
CA GLU A 231 42.43 -26.95 -1.33
C GLU A 231 41.96 -27.28 -2.75
N ASP A 232 40.87 -28.03 -2.91
CA ASP A 232 40.30 -28.37 -4.22
C ASP A 232 39.45 -27.23 -4.84
N TYR A 233 39.02 -26.26 -4.04
CA TYR A 233 38.01 -25.27 -4.44
C TYR A 233 38.33 -24.53 -5.75
N SER A 234 39.58 -24.15 -5.98
CA SER A 234 39.97 -23.50 -7.24
C SER A 234 39.77 -24.43 -8.43
N ALA A 235 40.21 -25.69 -8.31
CA ALA A 235 40.04 -26.68 -9.36
C ALA A 235 38.56 -27.00 -9.56
N PHE A 236 37.76 -27.05 -8.48
CA PHE A 236 36.31 -27.18 -8.56
C PHE A 236 35.68 -26.07 -9.41
N LEU A 237 35.99 -24.79 -9.17
CA LEU A 237 35.43 -23.67 -9.94
C LEU A 237 35.74 -23.79 -11.44
N ASP A 238 36.96 -24.22 -11.78
CA ASP A 238 37.40 -24.39 -13.15
C ASP A 238 36.74 -25.62 -13.80
N ARG A 239 36.68 -26.76 -13.10
CA ARG A 239 36.05 -28.00 -13.58
C ARG A 239 34.56 -27.81 -13.87
N GLN A 240 33.84 -27.05 -13.03
CA GLN A 240 32.43 -26.78 -13.26
C GLN A 240 32.20 -25.65 -14.29
N GLY A 241 33.22 -24.90 -14.70
CA GLY A 241 33.04 -23.79 -15.65
C GLY A 241 32.31 -22.57 -15.03
N VAL A 242 32.44 -22.36 -13.72
CA VAL A 242 31.71 -21.27 -13.01
C VAL A 242 32.09 -19.90 -13.58
N GLY A 243 33.36 -19.69 -13.94
CA GLY A 243 33.81 -18.42 -14.50
C GLY A 243 33.16 -18.09 -15.85
N GLU A 244 33.06 -19.08 -16.75
CA GLU A 244 32.42 -18.91 -18.05
C GLU A 244 30.93 -18.65 -17.89
N TYR A 245 30.26 -19.41 -17.01
CA TYR A 245 28.85 -19.18 -16.68
C TYR A 245 28.57 -17.76 -16.16
N LEU A 246 29.40 -17.26 -15.24
CA LEU A 246 29.27 -15.89 -14.75
C LEU A 246 29.50 -14.84 -15.85
N MET A 247 30.41 -15.09 -16.81
CA MET A 247 30.59 -14.23 -17.96
C MET A 247 29.38 -14.26 -18.90
N ASP A 248 28.83 -15.44 -19.17
CA ASP A 248 27.64 -15.60 -20.02
C ASP A 248 26.42 -14.88 -19.44
N LEU A 249 26.21 -14.95 -18.12
CA LEU A 249 25.17 -14.19 -17.42
C LEU A 249 25.33 -12.68 -17.59
N LEU A 250 26.58 -12.19 -17.68
CA LEU A 250 26.85 -10.78 -17.91
C LEU A 250 26.64 -10.42 -19.39
N ASP A 251 27.07 -11.28 -20.31
CA ASP A 251 26.94 -11.04 -21.75
C ASP A 251 25.48 -10.98 -22.21
N GLN A 252 24.59 -11.72 -21.56
CA GLN A 252 23.14 -11.59 -21.73
C GLN A 252 22.63 -10.16 -21.46
N GLN A 253 23.35 -9.36 -20.66
CA GLN A 253 23.01 -7.98 -20.35
C GLN A 253 23.73 -6.95 -21.22
N ASN A 254 24.63 -7.35 -22.13
CA ASN A 254 25.34 -6.41 -23.02
C ASN A 254 24.38 -5.64 -23.96
N ASN A 255 23.23 -6.23 -24.28
CA ASN A 255 22.16 -5.59 -25.06
C ASN A 255 21.09 -4.92 -24.19
N GLY A 256 21.20 -5.01 -22.87
CA GLY A 256 20.30 -4.35 -21.92
C GLY A 256 20.60 -2.87 -21.78
N SER A 257 19.80 -2.17 -20.96
CA SER A 257 20.11 -0.77 -20.61
C SER A 257 21.39 -0.69 -19.78
N SER A 258 22.10 0.45 -19.83
CA SER A 258 23.36 0.60 -19.10
C SER A 258 23.21 0.41 -17.58
N ASP A 259 22.03 0.70 -17.02
CA ASP A 259 21.75 0.41 -15.61
C ASP A 259 21.56 -1.08 -15.30
N GLN A 260 20.93 -1.84 -16.20
CA GLN A 260 20.81 -3.30 -16.08
C GLN A 260 22.19 -3.95 -16.11
N LEU A 261 23.04 -3.52 -17.06
CA LEU A 261 24.43 -3.95 -17.16
C LEU A 261 25.20 -3.61 -15.87
N SER A 262 25.10 -2.37 -15.38
CA SER A 262 25.77 -1.93 -14.15
C SER A 262 25.34 -2.77 -12.94
N LYS A 263 24.04 -3.05 -12.80
CA LYS A 263 23.51 -3.84 -11.69
C LYS A 263 24.02 -5.29 -11.75
N LYS A 264 23.91 -5.95 -12.91
CA LYS A 264 24.35 -7.34 -13.06
C LYS A 264 25.86 -7.47 -12.90
N ALA A 265 26.64 -6.52 -13.42
CA ALA A 265 28.08 -6.50 -13.25
C ALA A 265 28.51 -6.36 -11.77
N LYS A 266 27.83 -5.52 -10.96
CA LYS A 266 28.10 -5.42 -9.51
C LYS A 266 27.79 -6.71 -8.76
N GLU A 267 26.66 -7.33 -9.08
CA GLU A 267 26.23 -8.60 -8.49
C GLU A 267 27.26 -9.70 -8.78
N ILE A 268 27.62 -9.89 -10.05
CA ILE A 268 28.61 -10.90 -10.48
C ILE A 268 29.99 -10.59 -9.90
N ASN A 269 30.42 -9.33 -9.85
CA ASN A 269 31.70 -8.95 -9.25
C ASN A 269 31.77 -9.34 -7.76
N THR A 270 30.66 -9.16 -7.04
CA THR A 270 30.56 -9.53 -5.61
C THR A 270 30.61 -11.04 -5.43
N VAL A 271 29.88 -11.80 -6.26
CA VAL A 271 29.92 -13.27 -6.28
C VAL A 271 31.32 -13.78 -6.60
N ALA A 272 31.95 -13.26 -7.65
CA ALA A 272 33.30 -13.66 -8.05
C ALA A 272 34.34 -13.37 -6.97
N LYS A 273 34.22 -12.24 -6.24
CA LYS A 273 35.08 -11.93 -5.08
C LYS A 273 34.85 -12.91 -3.93
N ALA A 274 33.61 -13.29 -3.63
CA ALA A 274 33.30 -14.26 -2.59
C ALA A 274 33.81 -15.67 -2.94
N LEU A 275 33.62 -16.11 -4.19
CA LEU A 275 34.16 -17.38 -4.70
C LEU A 275 35.69 -17.38 -4.72
N LYS A 276 36.32 -16.27 -5.11
CA LYS A 276 37.77 -16.12 -5.03
C LYS A 276 38.27 -16.20 -3.59
N ASN A 277 37.58 -15.58 -2.63
CA ASN A 277 37.91 -15.68 -1.21
C ASN A 277 37.84 -17.14 -0.72
N LEU A 278 36.82 -17.89 -1.15
CA LEU A 278 36.72 -19.33 -0.88
C LEU A 278 37.80 -20.15 -1.55
N ALA A 279 38.28 -19.78 -2.74
CA ALA A 279 39.32 -20.49 -3.48
C ALA A 279 40.76 -20.06 -3.13
N GLY A 280 40.94 -18.94 -2.45
CA GLY A 280 42.23 -18.28 -2.25
C GLY A 280 42.72 -17.58 -3.52
N SER A 281 43.15 -18.36 -4.52
CA SER A 281 43.56 -17.86 -5.84
C SER A 281 42.86 -18.64 -6.94
N ASN A 282 42.22 -17.96 -7.89
CA ASN A 282 41.63 -18.60 -9.07
C ASN A 282 41.65 -17.62 -10.26
N ALA A 283 42.37 -18.00 -11.32
CA ALA A 283 42.55 -17.14 -12.50
C ALA A 283 41.23 -16.89 -13.24
N SER A 284 40.29 -17.83 -13.20
CA SER A 284 38.97 -17.67 -13.82
C SER A 284 38.17 -16.57 -13.14
N MET A 285 38.11 -16.56 -11.81
CA MET A 285 37.46 -15.50 -11.02
C MET A 285 38.15 -14.15 -11.19
N ASP A 286 39.48 -14.11 -11.30
CA ASP A 286 40.20 -12.86 -11.61
C ASP A 286 39.80 -12.26 -12.96
N ARG A 287 39.63 -13.11 -13.99
CA ARG A 287 39.12 -12.68 -15.29
C ARG A 287 37.68 -12.16 -15.19
N VAL A 288 36.81 -12.82 -14.42
CA VAL A 288 35.42 -12.36 -14.18
C VAL A 288 35.40 -11.01 -13.47
N ILE A 289 36.24 -10.80 -12.45
CA ILE A 289 36.37 -9.54 -11.71
C ILE A 289 36.84 -8.42 -12.65
N ALA A 290 37.91 -8.64 -13.41
CA ALA A 290 38.41 -7.64 -14.37
C ALA A 290 37.40 -7.32 -15.47
N PHE A 291 36.68 -8.34 -15.97
CA PHE A 291 35.65 -8.15 -16.99
C PHE A 291 34.45 -7.36 -16.46
N THR A 292 33.95 -7.70 -15.27
CA THR A 292 32.88 -6.95 -14.60
C THR A 292 33.28 -5.50 -14.33
N GLU A 293 34.51 -5.23 -13.89
CA GLU A 293 35.03 -3.86 -13.71
C GLU A 293 35.07 -3.07 -15.04
N LYS A 294 35.47 -3.72 -16.13
CA LYS A 294 35.43 -3.12 -17.48
C LYS A 294 33.99 -2.78 -17.91
N GLN A 295 33.03 -3.69 -17.68
CA GLN A 295 31.62 -3.45 -18.00
C GLN A 295 31.02 -2.35 -17.13
N LEU A 296 31.41 -2.26 -15.86
CA LEU A 296 31.03 -1.16 -14.98
C LEU A 296 31.54 0.19 -15.49
N GLY A 297 32.80 0.25 -15.95
CA GLY A 297 33.36 1.46 -16.56
C GLY A 297 32.59 1.90 -17.81
N LYS A 298 32.22 0.96 -18.68
CA LYS A 298 31.37 1.25 -19.86
C LYS A 298 29.98 1.76 -19.48
N ALA A 299 29.33 1.09 -18.53
CA ALA A 299 28.00 1.47 -18.06
C ALA A 299 28.01 2.85 -17.40
N ASP A 300 29.01 3.13 -16.56
CA ASP A 300 29.19 4.44 -15.92
C ASP A 300 29.44 5.54 -16.94
N ALA A 301 30.23 5.27 -17.99
CA ALA A 301 30.46 6.22 -19.07
C ALA A 301 29.17 6.53 -19.84
N ALA A 302 28.35 5.52 -20.14
CA ALA A 302 27.07 5.70 -20.82
C ALA A 302 26.05 6.48 -19.98
N LEU A 303 26.04 6.26 -18.66
CA LEU A 303 25.14 6.95 -17.72
C LEU A 303 25.65 8.32 -17.27
N SER A 304 26.89 8.69 -17.58
CA SER A 304 27.49 9.96 -17.13
C SER A 304 26.66 11.19 -17.52
N ASN A 305 26.06 11.18 -18.71
CA ASN A 305 25.17 12.24 -19.21
C ASN A 305 23.76 12.21 -18.61
N ILE A 306 23.39 11.13 -17.91
CA ILE A 306 22.10 10.97 -17.24
C ILE A 306 22.17 11.54 -15.82
N TYR A 307 23.32 11.42 -15.15
CA TYR A 307 23.47 11.85 -13.77
C TYR A 307 23.38 13.38 -13.64
N SER A 308 22.37 13.84 -12.91
CA SER A 308 22.26 15.24 -12.53
C SER A 308 23.18 15.65 -11.38
N SER A 309 23.70 14.66 -10.62
CA SER A 309 24.56 14.87 -9.45
C SER A 309 25.22 13.56 -8.99
N PRO A 310 26.24 13.60 -8.10
CA PRO A 310 26.74 12.39 -7.44
C PRO A 310 25.67 11.64 -6.63
N ILE A 311 24.70 12.37 -6.07
CA ILE A 311 23.54 11.79 -5.38
C ILE A 311 22.67 11.02 -6.38
N HIS A 312 22.43 11.55 -7.58
CA HIS A 312 21.77 10.82 -8.64
C HIS A 312 22.49 9.49 -8.91
N LYS A 313 23.80 9.52 -9.17
CA LYS A 313 24.58 8.29 -9.42
C LYS A 313 24.43 7.27 -8.29
N LYS A 314 24.43 7.72 -7.03
CA LYS A 314 24.27 6.87 -5.85
C LYS A 314 22.88 6.22 -5.77
N TYR A 315 21.82 6.94 -6.15
CA TYR A 315 20.43 6.52 -5.99
C TYR A 315 19.71 6.23 -7.30
N ILE A 316 20.43 6.03 -8.41
CA ILE A 316 19.85 5.65 -9.71
C ILE A 316 18.93 4.43 -9.54
N ASN A 317 17.77 4.49 -10.19
CA ASN A 317 16.69 3.50 -10.09
C ASN A 317 16.08 3.33 -8.69
N GLN A 318 16.23 4.31 -7.80
CA GLN A 318 15.65 4.32 -6.46
C GLN A 318 14.72 5.51 -6.26
N VAL A 319 13.90 5.40 -5.22
CA VAL A 319 13.09 6.51 -4.69
C VAL A 319 13.72 6.95 -3.38
N ILE A 320 14.06 8.23 -3.28
CA ILE A 320 14.52 8.86 -2.04
C ILE A 320 13.47 9.82 -1.49
N PHE A 321 13.57 10.12 -0.20
CA PHE A 321 12.61 10.94 0.52
C PHE A 321 13.30 12.11 1.22
N THR A 322 12.69 13.28 1.15
CA THR A 322 13.18 14.51 1.77
C THR A 322 12.02 15.31 2.37
N LYS A 323 12.31 16.26 3.26
CA LYS A 323 11.28 17.13 3.88
C LYS A 323 10.85 18.29 2.98
N GLN A 324 11.63 18.60 1.97
CA GLN A 324 11.42 19.73 1.08
C GLN A 324 11.90 19.41 -0.35
N PRO A 325 11.30 20.02 -1.38
CA PRO A 325 11.70 19.80 -2.76
C PRO A 325 13.09 20.41 -3.03
N PHE A 326 13.73 19.97 -4.11
CA PHE A 326 15.03 20.49 -4.55
C PHE A 326 15.16 20.47 -6.07
N LYS A 327 16.06 21.31 -6.58
CA LYS A 327 16.47 21.27 -7.98
C LYS A 327 17.55 20.20 -8.18
N PRO A 328 17.58 19.48 -9.32
CA PRO A 328 18.68 18.57 -9.62
C PRO A 328 20.04 19.25 -9.45
N GLY A 329 20.99 18.60 -8.77
CA GLY A 329 22.29 19.18 -8.41
C GLY A 329 22.30 19.92 -7.06
N GLY A 330 21.14 20.22 -6.49
CA GLY A 330 20.97 20.92 -5.21
C GLY A 330 20.83 20.00 -3.99
N GLU A 331 21.21 18.73 -4.08
CA GLU A 331 20.94 17.72 -3.04
C GLU A 331 21.86 17.82 -1.82
N GLY A 332 23.04 18.44 -1.95
CA GLY A 332 24.11 18.35 -0.95
C GLY A 332 23.77 18.92 0.44
N SER A 333 22.74 19.75 0.55
CA SER A 333 22.30 20.35 1.82
C SER A 333 21.11 19.62 2.47
N LEU A 334 20.61 18.55 1.85
CA LEU A 334 19.42 17.86 2.31
C LEU A 334 19.74 16.55 3.01
N GLU A 335 19.01 16.31 4.10
CA GLU A 335 18.95 14.99 4.71
C GLU A 335 18.11 14.07 3.82
N ILE A 336 18.72 12.98 3.35
CA ILE A 336 18.08 11.97 2.51
C ILE A 336 17.57 10.84 3.41
N ASN A 337 16.28 10.50 3.24
CA ASN A 337 15.56 9.49 4.02
C ASN A 337 15.61 9.73 5.54
N PRO A 338 15.28 10.95 6.02
CA PRO A 338 15.22 11.20 7.46
C PRO A 338 14.15 10.32 8.11
N THR A 339 14.21 10.21 9.44
CA THR A 339 13.01 9.80 10.20
C THR A 339 12.08 11.01 10.29
N PHE A 340 11.00 10.97 9.53
CA PHE A 340 9.97 12.01 9.52
C PHE A 340 9.19 12.01 10.84
N LYS A 341 8.61 13.15 11.20
CA LYS A 341 7.71 13.30 12.35
C LYS A 341 6.32 13.70 11.86
N ALA A 342 5.28 13.41 12.64
CA ALA A 342 3.94 13.90 12.31
C ALA A 342 3.93 15.44 12.18
N GLY A 343 3.47 15.95 11.04
CA GLY A 343 3.56 17.36 10.71
C GLY A 343 4.50 17.65 9.53
N ASP A 344 5.50 16.79 9.33
CA ASP A 344 6.41 16.89 8.18
C ASP A 344 5.67 16.58 6.88
N ALA A 345 6.10 17.25 5.81
CA ALA A 345 5.83 16.82 4.45
C ALA A 345 6.87 15.78 4.03
N VAL A 346 6.46 14.85 3.17
CA VAL A 346 7.35 13.86 2.55
C VAL A 346 7.35 14.09 1.05
N TYR A 347 8.47 14.56 0.53
CA TYR A 347 8.73 14.68 -0.90
C TYR A 347 9.47 13.43 -1.37
N ALA A 348 8.98 12.78 -2.41
CA ALA A 348 9.63 11.65 -3.04
C ALA A 348 10.36 12.12 -4.30
N THR A 349 11.56 11.60 -4.54
CA THR A 349 12.33 11.83 -5.77
C THR A 349 12.74 10.50 -6.36
N VAL A 350 12.35 10.26 -7.61
CA VAL A 350 12.73 9.10 -8.41
C VAL A 350 13.92 9.48 -9.27
N TYR A 351 15.04 8.78 -9.12
CA TYR A 351 16.20 8.93 -9.99
C TYR A 351 16.14 7.90 -11.11
N LEU A 352 16.05 8.37 -12.35
CA LEU A 352 15.83 7.54 -13.54
C LEU A 352 17.16 7.19 -14.20
N SER A 353 17.29 5.99 -14.76
CA SER A 353 18.43 5.63 -15.60
C SER A 353 18.38 6.19 -17.03
N ALA A 354 17.32 6.92 -17.37
CA ALA A 354 17.13 7.58 -18.65
C ALA A 354 16.34 8.89 -18.47
N SER A 355 16.23 9.67 -19.54
CA SER A 355 15.37 10.87 -19.53
C SER A 355 13.90 10.49 -19.29
N ILE A 356 13.09 11.42 -18.76
CA ILE A 356 11.65 11.20 -18.54
C ILE A 356 10.94 10.72 -19.81
N LYS A 357 11.25 11.27 -21.00
CA LYS A 357 10.63 10.83 -22.28
C LYS A 357 10.93 9.37 -22.63
N ASP A 358 12.06 8.84 -22.16
CA ASP A 358 12.53 7.49 -22.46
C ASP A 358 12.18 6.48 -21.35
N ALA A 359 11.88 6.99 -20.15
CA ALA A 359 11.54 6.22 -18.95
C ALA A 359 10.02 6.12 -18.67
N VAL A 360 9.19 6.90 -19.35
CA VAL A 360 7.75 7.00 -19.09
C VAL A 360 7.00 7.06 -20.43
N ASP A 361 6.18 6.05 -20.76
CA ASP A 361 5.45 5.94 -22.03
C ASP A 361 4.02 6.51 -21.98
N SER A 362 3.51 6.75 -20.78
CA SER A 362 2.13 7.14 -20.50
C SER A 362 1.76 8.56 -20.95
N TRP A 363 2.66 9.27 -21.63
CA TRP A 363 2.40 10.56 -22.29
C TRP A 363 1.38 10.49 -23.44
N LYS A 364 0.92 9.28 -23.81
CA LYS A 364 -0.01 9.06 -24.93
C LYS A 364 -1.46 9.13 -24.45
N GLY A 365 -2.04 10.34 -24.38
CA GLY A 365 -3.47 10.55 -24.16
C GLY A 365 -3.86 12.03 -24.03
N TYR A 366 -5.07 12.39 -24.47
CA TYR A 366 -5.58 13.77 -24.49
C TYR A 366 -5.39 14.51 -23.15
N GLY A 367 -4.39 15.40 -23.11
CA GLY A 367 -4.22 16.40 -22.04
C GLY A 367 -3.85 15.86 -20.66
N LYS A 368 -3.23 14.68 -20.57
CA LYS A 368 -2.72 14.13 -19.32
C LYS A 368 -1.22 13.93 -19.46
N GLY A 369 -0.43 14.67 -18.70
CA GLY A 369 1.02 14.43 -18.61
C GLY A 369 1.35 13.00 -18.18
N GLY A 370 2.64 12.67 -18.15
CA GLY A 370 3.12 11.33 -17.85
C GLY A 370 2.65 10.83 -16.49
N THR A 371 2.34 9.54 -16.40
CA THR A 371 1.95 8.87 -15.16
C THR A 371 2.85 7.68 -14.85
N MET A 372 3.16 7.49 -13.57
CA MET A 372 3.85 6.29 -13.07
C MET A 372 2.98 5.64 -11.99
N GLY A 373 2.89 4.32 -11.96
CA GLY A 373 2.12 3.61 -10.93
C GLY A 373 2.75 3.77 -9.55
N LEU A 374 1.97 4.00 -8.50
CA LEU A 374 2.47 4.13 -7.13
C LEU A 374 1.88 3.09 -6.19
N LYS A 375 2.73 2.48 -5.37
CA LYS A 375 2.34 1.62 -4.25
C LYS A 375 3.10 2.02 -3.00
N VAL A 376 2.38 2.21 -1.89
CA VAL A 376 2.98 2.49 -0.58
C VAL A 376 2.44 1.47 0.40
N LYS A 377 3.32 0.65 0.97
CA LYS A 377 2.96 -0.47 1.86
C LYS A 377 3.64 -0.33 3.21
N ASN A 378 2.95 -0.67 4.29
CA ASN A 378 3.58 -0.80 5.60
C ASN A 378 4.40 -2.11 5.71
N SER A 379 5.01 -2.36 6.87
CA SER A 379 5.77 -3.59 7.15
C SER A 379 4.96 -4.89 7.00
N ASN A 380 3.64 -4.83 7.16
CA ASN A 380 2.74 -5.98 7.02
C ASN A 380 2.29 -6.20 5.57
N GLY A 381 2.69 -5.32 4.64
CA GLY A 381 2.25 -5.35 3.25
C GLY A 381 0.91 -4.66 2.99
N ASP A 382 0.29 -4.05 4.01
CA ASP A 382 -0.96 -3.31 3.82
C ASP A 382 -0.70 -1.98 3.13
N PHE A 383 -1.58 -1.62 2.20
CA PHE A 383 -1.51 -0.36 1.48
C PHE A 383 -1.87 0.83 2.37
N LEU A 384 -1.01 1.86 2.36
CA LEU A 384 -1.28 3.14 3.03
C LEU A 384 -2.37 3.93 2.30
N ASN A 385 -2.41 3.84 0.96
CA ASN A 385 -3.49 4.36 0.12
C ASN A 385 -4.75 3.48 0.24
N ARG A 386 -5.43 3.51 1.39
CA ARG A 386 -6.75 2.92 1.51
C ARG A 386 -7.72 3.66 0.57
N LYS A 387 -8.40 2.91 -0.29
CA LYS A 387 -9.17 3.46 -1.41
C LYS A 387 -10.25 4.42 -0.90
N PHE A 388 -10.36 5.61 -1.52
CA PHE A 388 -11.62 6.34 -1.51
C PHE A 388 -12.67 5.42 -2.15
N GLU A 389 -13.86 5.33 -1.56
CA GLU A 389 -14.97 4.68 -2.24
C GLU A 389 -15.26 5.46 -3.53
N ALA A 390 -15.67 4.74 -4.59
CA ALA A 390 -15.81 5.35 -5.92
C ALA A 390 -16.72 6.60 -5.92
N TRP A 391 -17.65 6.74 -4.97
CA TRP A 391 -18.52 7.90 -4.84
C TRP A 391 -17.89 9.09 -4.09
N GLU A 392 -16.83 8.89 -3.30
CA GLU A 392 -16.20 9.98 -2.53
C GLU A 392 -15.47 10.98 -3.45
N VAL A 393 -15.02 10.52 -4.62
CA VAL A 393 -14.31 11.35 -5.60
C VAL A 393 -14.81 11.17 -7.04
N SER A 394 -15.59 10.12 -7.37
CA SER A 394 -16.35 9.84 -8.62
C SER A 394 -15.69 10.08 -9.99
N SER A 395 -14.46 10.58 -10.03
CA SER A 395 -13.73 11.01 -11.23
C SER A 395 -12.20 11.13 -11.00
N PHE A 396 -11.72 10.86 -9.78
CA PHE A 396 -10.30 10.95 -9.40
C PHE A 396 -9.86 9.63 -8.75
N SER A 397 -9.56 8.60 -9.54
CA SER A 397 -9.18 7.26 -9.01
C SER A 397 -7.72 6.89 -9.26
N ASN A 398 -6.87 7.86 -9.61
CA ASN A 398 -5.50 7.57 -10.02
C ASN A 398 -4.58 7.52 -8.80
N TYR A 399 -4.08 6.32 -8.51
CA TYR A 399 -3.03 6.04 -7.51
C TYR A 399 -1.67 6.07 -8.20
N GLU A 400 -1.34 7.23 -8.75
CA GLU A 400 -0.23 7.41 -9.67
C GLU A 400 0.62 8.59 -9.24
N VAL A 401 1.88 8.58 -9.64
CA VAL A 401 2.69 9.79 -9.73
C VAL A 401 2.30 10.50 -11.02
N SER A 402 1.92 11.77 -10.94
CA SER A 402 1.64 12.58 -12.13
C SER A 402 2.79 13.51 -12.40
N ILE A 403 3.26 13.50 -13.64
CA ILE A 403 4.30 14.36 -14.15
C ILE A 403 3.60 15.48 -14.92
N SER A 404 3.81 16.73 -14.51
CA SER A 404 3.21 17.89 -15.16
C SER A 404 3.72 18.05 -16.58
N ASP A 405 2.88 18.55 -17.50
CA ASP A 405 3.29 18.88 -18.87
C ASP A 405 4.40 19.95 -18.94
N ASN A 406 4.53 20.77 -17.89
CA ASN A 406 5.59 21.78 -17.77
C ASN A 406 6.94 21.19 -17.30
N THR A 407 6.97 19.89 -16.96
CA THR A 407 8.18 19.20 -16.51
C THR A 407 9.07 18.94 -17.73
N SER A 408 10.32 19.40 -17.70
CA SER A 408 11.28 19.11 -18.78
C SER A 408 11.40 17.60 -18.97
N LYS A 409 11.13 17.12 -20.19
CA LYS A 409 11.17 15.67 -20.51
C LYS A 409 12.59 15.15 -20.66
N GLU A 410 13.56 16.06 -20.79
CA GLU A 410 14.99 15.74 -20.87
C GLU A 410 15.62 15.52 -19.50
N GLN A 411 14.98 15.97 -18.42
CA GLN A 411 15.50 15.70 -17.08
C GLN A 411 15.38 14.21 -16.74
N THR A 412 16.17 13.79 -15.76
CA THR A 412 16.34 12.39 -15.39
C THR A 412 15.86 12.12 -13.96
N ILE A 413 15.11 13.07 -13.37
CA ILE A 413 14.49 12.93 -12.05
C ILE A 413 13.01 13.27 -12.09
N VAL A 414 12.21 12.59 -11.27
CA VAL A 414 10.79 12.93 -11.03
C VAL A 414 10.60 13.18 -9.55
N GLN A 415 10.22 14.41 -9.19
CA GLN A 415 9.97 14.81 -7.81
C GLN A 415 8.50 15.18 -7.60
N PHE A 416 7.90 14.69 -6.51
CA PHE A 416 6.48 14.91 -6.20
C PHE A 416 6.22 14.90 -4.69
N VAL A 417 5.11 15.50 -4.26
CA VAL A 417 4.66 15.43 -2.87
C VAL A 417 4.01 14.06 -2.63
N LEU A 418 4.62 13.22 -1.79
CA LEU A 418 4.04 11.93 -1.41
C LEU A 418 3.04 12.10 -0.26
N ILE A 419 3.48 12.74 0.83
CA ILE A 419 2.63 13.08 1.98
C ILE A 419 2.66 14.60 2.15
N PRO A 420 1.53 15.29 1.96
CA PRO A 420 1.47 16.73 2.15
C PRO A 420 1.41 17.10 3.64
N ASN A 421 1.87 18.30 3.96
CA ASN A 421 1.51 19.00 5.19
C ASN A 421 0.55 20.17 4.85
N LYS A 422 0.16 20.99 5.84
CA LYS A 422 -0.75 22.13 5.61
C LYS A 422 -0.17 23.16 4.62
N GLU A 423 1.13 23.34 4.60
CA GLU A 423 1.84 24.32 3.77
C GLU A 423 2.20 23.79 2.37
N SER A 424 2.27 22.47 2.19
CA SER A 424 2.58 21.85 0.90
C SER A 424 1.61 22.31 -0.19
N SER A 425 2.14 22.81 -1.30
CA SER A 425 1.35 23.00 -2.51
C SER A 425 1.16 21.67 -3.22
N ILE A 426 -0.08 21.31 -3.54
CA ILE A 426 -0.41 20.15 -4.39
C ILE A 426 -1.04 20.58 -5.72
N LYS A 427 -0.86 21.87 -6.11
CA LYS A 427 -1.52 22.43 -7.30
C LYS A 427 -1.17 21.67 -8.57
N THR A 428 0.10 21.28 -8.70
CA THR A 428 0.62 20.53 -9.85
C THR A 428 -0.02 19.14 -9.94
N GLU A 429 -0.16 18.44 -8.83
CA GLU A 429 -0.84 17.16 -8.77
C GLU A 429 -2.34 17.32 -9.10
N MET A 430 -2.96 18.41 -8.62
CA MET A 430 -4.38 18.70 -8.88
C MET A 430 -4.68 19.03 -10.35
N THR A 431 -3.77 19.62 -11.13
CA THR A 431 -4.02 19.88 -12.57
C THR A 431 -4.30 18.58 -13.33
N SER A 432 -3.60 17.52 -12.97
CA SER A 432 -3.79 16.18 -13.55
C SER A 432 -4.86 15.37 -12.83
N LYS A 433 -5.66 16.00 -11.96
CA LYS A 433 -6.69 15.32 -11.16
C LYS A 433 -6.10 14.20 -10.28
N ASN A 434 -4.85 14.36 -9.84
CA ASN A 434 -4.18 13.41 -8.98
C ASN A 434 -4.45 13.72 -7.52
N ILE A 435 -5.13 12.79 -6.84
CA ILE A 435 -5.51 12.90 -5.42
C ILE A 435 -4.62 12.07 -4.50
N THR A 436 -3.56 11.46 -5.04
CA THR A 436 -2.63 10.61 -4.29
C THR A 436 -2.09 11.28 -3.03
N PRO A 437 -1.66 12.56 -3.02
CA PRO A 437 -1.19 13.18 -1.79
C PRO A 437 -2.27 13.26 -0.70
N ILE A 438 -3.52 13.54 -1.10
CA ILE A 438 -4.67 13.62 -0.18
C ILE A 438 -4.97 12.24 0.42
N LEU A 439 -4.92 11.19 -0.41
CA LEU A 439 -5.05 9.80 0.00
C LEU A 439 -3.99 9.38 1.03
N MET A 440 -2.74 9.81 0.84
CA MET A 440 -1.67 9.49 1.77
C MET A 440 -1.87 10.17 3.12
N ALA A 441 -2.35 11.43 3.14
CA ALA A 441 -2.72 12.11 4.38
C ALA A 441 -3.87 11.38 5.10
N ARG A 442 -4.93 10.98 4.37
CA ARG A 442 -6.01 10.14 4.93
C ARG A 442 -5.49 8.81 5.49
N GLY A 443 -4.57 8.16 4.76
CA GLY A 443 -3.94 6.91 5.19
C GLY A 443 -3.25 7.08 6.54
N LEU A 444 -2.40 8.10 6.67
CA LEU A 444 -1.69 8.39 7.93
C LEU A 444 -2.60 8.80 9.07
N SER A 445 -3.74 9.45 8.81
CA SER A 445 -4.66 9.86 9.87
C SER A 445 -5.34 8.69 10.58
N LEU A 446 -5.35 7.51 9.95
CA LEU A 446 -5.92 6.27 10.48
C LEU A 446 -4.86 5.36 11.12
N GLU A 447 -3.61 5.78 11.14
CA GLU A 447 -2.50 4.98 11.65
C GLU A 447 -2.25 5.26 13.14
N SER A 448 -1.78 4.25 13.86
CA SER A 448 -1.45 4.38 15.29
C SER A 448 -0.21 5.26 15.56
N GLU A 449 -0.23 5.97 16.69
CA GLU A 449 0.84 6.84 17.20
C GLU A 449 2.10 6.05 17.59
N ARG A 450 2.92 5.70 16.60
CA ARG A 450 4.23 5.05 16.78
C ARG A 450 5.10 5.25 15.54
N LEU A 451 6.37 4.89 15.68
CA LEU A 451 7.28 4.75 14.54
C LEU A 451 6.77 3.70 13.55
N LYS A 452 6.67 4.08 12.28
CA LYS A 452 6.27 3.22 11.17
C LYS A 452 7.26 3.33 10.03
N GLU A 453 7.44 2.22 9.31
CA GLU A 453 8.20 2.17 8.08
C GLU A 453 7.27 1.84 6.91
N TYR A 454 7.44 2.57 5.81
CA TYR A 454 6.69 2.39 4.58
C TYR A 454 7.65 2.09 3.43
N LYS A 455 7.33 1.03 2.69
CA LYS A 455 7.98 0.66 1.43
C LYS A 455 7.21 1.29 0.28
N VAL A 456 7.94 1.97 -0.60
CA VAL A 456 7.40 2.66 -1.76
C VAL A 456 7.91 1.96 -3.02
N GLU A 457 6.99 1.63 -3.91
CA GLU A 457 7.28 1.14 -5.25
C GLU A 457 6.65 2.13 -6.25
N VAL A 458 7.47 2.68 -7.14
CA VAL A 458 7.02 3.45 -8.29
C VAL A 458 7.28 2.62 -9.54
N ALA A 459 6.25 2.28 -10.30
CA ALA A 459 6.35 1.50 -11.52
C ALA A 459 6.22 2.43 -12.73
N SER A 460 7.12 2.27 -13.70
CA SER A 460 7.06 2.95 -15.00
C SER A 460 7.38 1.97 -16.11
N SER A 461 6.99 2.33 -17.32
CA SER A 461 7.44 1.65 -18.53
C SER A 461 7.82 2.72 -19.52
N GLY A 462 9.00 2.61 -20.12
CA GLY A 462 9.48 3.53 -21.13
C GLY A 462 10.01 2.80 -22.36
N LYS A 463 10.01 3.46 -23.52
CA LYS A 463 10.54 2.93 -24.78
C LYS A 463 11.96 2.38 -24.67
N VAL A 464 12.83 3.06 -23.91
CA VAL A 464 14.25 2.68 -23.76
C VAL A 464 14.47 1.79 -22.54
N THR A 465 13.80 2.10 -21.44
CA THR A 465 14.02 1.43 -20.15
C THR A 465 13.21 0.14 -19.99
N GLY A 466 12.18 -0.07 -20.81
CA GLY A 466 11.20 -1.13 -20.59
C GLY A 466 10.45 -0.95 -19.25
N PRO A 467 9.85 -2.02 -18.72
CA PRO A 467 9.22 -2.00 -17.40
C PRO A 467 10.27 -1.88 -16.28
N VAL A 468 10.18 -0.82 -15.48
CA VAL A 468 11.06 -0.58 -14.32
C VAL A 468 10.24 -0.33 -13.08
N THR A 469 10.67 -0.91 -11.94
CA THR A 469 10.11 -0.60 -10.61
C THR A 469 11.18 0.03 -9.74
N TYR A 470 11.02 1.31 -9.46
CA TYR A 470 11.83 2.09 -8.54
C TYR A 470 11.38 1.80 -7.11
N LYS A 471 12.32 1.55 -6.20
CA LYS A 471 12.02 1.20 -4.81
C LYS A 471 12.68 2.16 -3.84
N GLY A 472 12.01 2.39 -2.71
CA GLY A 472 12.55 3.13 -1.57
C GLY A 472 11.78 2.80 -0.29
N SER A 473 12.30 3.21 0.86
CA SER A 473 11.53 3.23 2.10
C SER A 473 11.77 4.50 2.89
N PHE A 474 10.78 4.90 3.68
CA PHE A 474 10.90 5.97 4.66
C PHE A 474 10.29 5.57 5.99
N LYS A 475 10.74 6.23 7.05
CA LYS A 475 10.21 6.05 8.41
C LYS A 475 9.52 7.33 8.87
N ILE A 476 8.36 7.20 9.48
CA ILE A 476 7.65 8.32 10.11
C ILE A 476 7.27 7.95 11.53
N ASP A 477 7.64 8.80 12.48
CA ASP A 477 7.22 8.73 13.86
C ASP A 477 5.93 9.53 14.06
N LEU A 478 4.81 8.83 14.17
CA LEU A 478 3.50 9.43 14.42
C LEU A 478 3.26 9.76 15.90
N ALA A 479 4.10 9.27 16.82
CA ALA A 479 4.07 9.66 18.23
C ALA A 479 4.82 10.98 18.47
N SER A 480 5.77 11.32 17.61
CA SER A 480 6.49 12.59 17.64
C SER A 480 5.83 13.63 16.72
N GLY A 481 5.69 14.87 17.20
CA GLY A 481 5.16 15.99 16.42
C GLY A 481 3.65 16.21 16.65
N LYS A 482 2.88 16.37 15.56
CA LYS A 482 1.46 16.76 15.61
C LYS A 482 0.45 15.59 15.69
N GLY A 483 0.93 14.34 15.74
CA GLY A 483 0.11 13.13 15.75
C GLY A 483 -0.63 12.83 14.42
N PRO A 484 -1.28 11.67 14.31
CA PRO A 484 -2.02 11.25 13.11
C PRO A 484 -3.24 12.14 12.82
N ASN A 485 -3.90 12.69 13.86
CA ASN A 485 -5.05 13.59 13.70
C ASN A 485 -4.72 14.83 12.86
N TYR A 486 -3.48 15.30 12.88
CA TYR A 486 -3.03 16.39 12.01
C TYR A 486 -3.26 16.08 10.52
N TYR A 487 -3.04 14.84 10.09
CA TYR A 487 -3.21 14.48 8.69
C TYR A 487 -4.69 14.38 8.26
N ASN A 488 -5.63 14.21 9.21
CA ASN A 488 -7.06 14.39 8.94
C ASN A 488 -7.37 15.85 8.60
N GLU A 489 -6.77 16.80 9.33
CA GLU A 489 -6.93 18.23 9.01
C GLU A 489 -6.29 18.59 7.65
N VAL A 490 -5.11 18.02 7.36
CA VAL A 490 -4.46 18.19 6.05
C VAL A 490 -5.34 17.62 4.95
N GLU A 491 -5.86 16.39 5.09
CA GLU A 491 -6.77 15.77 4.13
C GLU A 491 -7.95 16.71 3.83
N ASN A 492 -8.66 17.16 4.87
CA ASN A 492 -9.84 18.01 4.72
C ASN A 492 -9.50 19.34 4.02
N GLN A 493 -8.40 19.99 4.39
CA GLN A 493 -7.96 21.24 3.77
C GLN A 493 -7.62 21.06 2.29
N LYS A 494 -6.86 20.01 1.96
CA LYS A 494 -6.43 19.73 0.58
C LYS A 494 -7.58 19.24 -0.29
N MET A 495 -8.50 18.46 0.28
CA MET A 495 -9.74 18.07 -0.38
C MET A 495 -10.62 19.29 -0.69
N GLU A 496 -10.83 20.19 0.26
CA GLU A 496 -11.60 21.42 0.00
C GLU A 496 -10.95 22.25 -1.10
N THR A 497 -9.62 22.39 -1.09
CA THR A 497 -8.88 23.09 -2.17
C THR A 497 -9.12 22.44 -3.54
N LEU A 498 -9.10 21.10 -3.62
CA LEU A 498 -9.40 20.37 -4.84
C LEU A 498 -10.85 20.62 -5.29
N LEU A 499 -11.81 20.54 -4.36
CA LEU A 499 -13.23 20.74 -4.64
C LEU A 499 -13.56 22.18 -5.04
N GLU A 500 -12.82 23.17 -4.54
CA GLU A 500 -12.87 24.56 -4.96
C GLU A 500 -12.33 24.78 -6.37
N SER A 501 -11.44 23.91 -6.89
CA SER A 501 -10.97 24.00 -8.28
C SER A 501 -11.99 23.49 -9.30
N VAL A 502 -12.93 22.64 -8.88
CA VAL A 502 -13.92 22.04 -9.79
C VAL A 502 -14.97 23.06 -10.20
N ALA A 503 -15.11 23.30 -11.50
CA ALA A 503 -16.13 24.19 -12.05
C ALA A 503 -17.55 23.65 -11.86
N LEU A 504 -18.52 24.55 -11.63
CA LEU A 504 -19.93 24.23 -11.75
C LEU A 504 -20.31 24.06 -13.24
N PRO A 505 -21.35 23.26 -13.54
CA PRO A 505 -21.88 23.20 -14.90
C PRO A 505 -22.41 24.58 -15.32
N THR A 506 -22.22 24.92 -16.59
CA THR A 506 -22.81 26.11 -17.21
C THR A 506 -24.14 25.70 -17.87
N ALA A 507 -25.20 26.48 -17.67
CA ALA A 507 -26.45 26.26 -18.39
C ALA A 507 -26.28 26.69 -19.84
N LYS A 508 -26.62 25.80 -20.79
CA LYS A 508 -26.65 26.14 -22.22
C LYS A 508 -27.97 26.80 -22.62
N ILE A 509 -29.00 26.66 -21.79
CA ILE A 509 -30.33 27.22 -21.97
C ILE A 509 -30.79 27.76 -20.62
N ASN A 510 -31.26 29.00 -20.58
CA ASN A 510 -31.83 29.62 -19.39
C ASN A 510 -33.36 29.58 -19.49
N ASN A 511 -34.02 28.75 -18.67
CA ASN A 511 -35.47 28.62 -18.66
C ASN A 511 -35.96 28.28 -17.24
N ALA A 512 -36.33 29.30 -16.47
CA ALA A 512 -36.70 29.18 -15.06
C ALA A 512 -37.92 28.26 -14.82
N SER A 513 -38.89 28.26 -15.74
CA SER A 513 -40.08 27.39 -15.63
C SER A 513 -39.66 25.92 -15.78
N LEU A 514 -38.85 25.61 -16.79
CA LEU A 514 -38.34 24.26 -17.01
C LEU A 514 -37.40 23.82 -15.88
N GLU A 515 -36.52 24.69 -15.39
CA GLU A 515 -35.69 24.42 -14.20
C GLU A 515 -36.53 24.03 -12.98
N THR A 516 -37.64 24.74 -12.75
CA THR A 516 -38.57 24.44 -11.64
C THR A 516 -39.24 23.07 -11.83
N GLN A 517 -39.70 22.76 -13.04
CA GLN A 517 -40.30 21.45 -13.36
C GLN A 517 -39.30 20.30 -13.16
N LEU A 518 -38.06 20.50 -13.61
CA LEU A 518 -36.98 19.54 -13.46
C LEU A 518 -36.61 19.30 -11.99
N LEU A 519 -36.51 20.36 -11.18
CA LEU A 519 -36.26 20.24 -9.74
C LEU A 519 -37.41 19.53 -9.01
N ALA A 520 -38.66 19.84 -9.36
CA ALA A 520 -39.83 19.18 -8.81
C ALA A 520 -39.83 17.68 -9.16
N GLU A 521 -39.50 17.33 -10.40
CA GLU A 521 -39.36 15.94 -10.82
C GLU A 521 -38.28 15.20 -10.02
N MET A 522 -37.10 15.79 -9.87
CA MET A 522 -36.03 15.20 -9.07
C MET A 522 -36.41 15.02 -7.59
N LYS A 523 -37.20 15.93 -7.02
CA LYS A 523 -37.70 15.82 -5.64
C LYS A 523 -38.65 14.63 -5.46
N LYS A 524 -39.48 14.31 -6.47
CA LYS A 524 -40.41 13.16 -6.42
C LYS A 524 -39.71 11.81 -6.38
N GLN A 525 -38.49 11.73 -6.90
CA GLN A 525 -37.72 10.48 -7.00
C GLN A 525 -37.22 9.96 -5.64
N GLY A 526 -37.36 10.72 -4.55
CA GLY A 526 -36.99 10.25 -3.20
C GLY A 526 -35.49 10.12 -2.97
N PHE A 527 -34.67 10.87 -3.71
CA PHE A 527 -33.22 10.91 -3.51
C PHE A 527 -32.85 11.41 -2.11
N GLN A 528 -31.72 10.94 -1.59
CA GLN A 528 -31.16 11.46 -0.34
C GLN A 528 -30.51 12.83 -0.55
N GLU A 529 -30.06 13.09 -1.78
CA GLU A 529 -29.58 14.37 -2.24
C GLU A 529 -30.68 15.43 -2.26
N GLN A 530 -30.39 16.59 -1.66
CA GLN A 530 -31.23 17.78 -1.82
C GLN A 530 -30.73 18.59 -3.01
N PHE A 531 -31.44 18.48 -4.14
CA PHE A 531 -31.13 19.26 -5.33
C PHE A 531 -31.49 20.74 -5.13
N LYS A 532 -30.54 21.64 -5.44
CA LYS A 532 -30.66 23.09 -5.20
C LYS A 532 -30.91 23.88 -6.48
N LYS A 533 -30.20 23.55 -7.56
CA LYS A 533 -30.29 24.24 -8.85
C LYS A 533 -30.12 23.30 -10.03
N ALA A 534 -30.89 23.51 -11.09
CA ALA A 534 -30.78 22.82 -12.37
C ALA A 534 -30.07 23.69 -13.41
N TYR A 535 -29.27 23.07 -14.27
CA TYR A 535 -28.53 23.69 -15.38
C TYR A 535 -28.84 22.89 -16.64
N ILE A 536 -29.69 23.43 -17.50
CA ILE A 536 -30.10 22.74 -18.73
C ILE A 536 -28.90 22.62 -19.68
N GLN A 537 -28.54 21.40 -20.06
CA GLN A 537 -27.34 21.09 -20.85
C GLN A 537 -27.63 20.90 -22.33
N THR A 538 -28.84 20.46 -22.68
CA THR A 538 -29.30 20.32 -24.06
C THR A 538 -30.76 20.76 -24.20
N ASN A 539 -31.15 21.20 -25.39
CA ASN A 539 -32.56 21.42 -25.70
C ASN A 539 -33.27 20.07 -25.88
N TRP A 540 -34.60 20.09 -25.87
CA TRP A 540 -35.41 18.94 -26.23
C TRP A 540 -35.11 18.47 -27.66
N GLN A 541 -34.72 17.21 -27.79
CA GLN A 541 -34.52 16.53 -29.07
C GLN A 541 -35.63 15.51 -29.27
N LEU A 542 -36.31 15.55 -30.42
CA LEU A 542 -37.38 14.63 -30.75
C LEU A 542 -36.81 13.29 -31.24
N PHE A 543 -37.33 12.20 -30.69
CA PHE A 543 -37.03 10.83 -31.11
C PHE A 543 -38.34 10.14 -31.49
N GLU A 544 -38.36 9.60 -32.72
CA GLU A 544 -39.49 8.85 -33.29
C GLU A 544 -39.06 7.41 -33.60
N PRO A 545 -38.78 6.60 -32.57
CA PRO A 545 -38.42 5.20 -32.77
C PRO A 545 -39.56 4.42 -33.45
N PRO A 546 -39.25 3.49 -34.36
CA PRO A 546 -40.27 2.64 -34.96
C PRO A 546 -40.95 1.78 -33.88
N PHE A 547 -42.29 1.67 -33.97
CA PHE A 547 -43.14 0.86 -33.09
C PHE A 547 -43.14 1.26 -31.60
N LYS A 548 -42.71 2.49 -31.27
CA LYS A 548 -42.76 3.04 -29.91
C LYS A 548 -43.29 4.47 -29.94
N GLU A 549 -43.80 4.94 -28.80
CA GLU A 549 -44.26 6.32 -28.67
C GLU A 549 -43.12 7.31 -28.91
N ALA A 550 -43.40 8.38 -29.65
CA ALA A 550 -42.48 9.47 -29.83
C ALA A 550 -42.22 10.18 -28.49
N TYR A 551 -40.96 10.51 -28.23
CA TYR A 551 -40.56 11.22 -27.02
C TYR A 551 -39.55 12.31 -27.34
N LYS A 552 -39.54 13.36 -26.51
CA LYS A 552 -38.47 14.34 -26.47
C LYS A 552 -37.50 13.97 -25.37
N GLU A 553 -36.20 14.08 -25.61
CA GLU A 553 -35.16 13.86 -24.61
C GLU A 553 -34.31 15.12 -24.43
N MET A 554 -33.90 15.39 -23.19
CA MET A 554 -32.95 16.44 -22.85
C MET A 554 -32.05 16.00 -21.70
N THR A 555 -30.97 16.74 -21.44
CA THR A 555 -30.10 16.54 -20.28
C THR A 555 -30.01 17.80 -19.44
N ALA A 556 -29.92 17.62 -18.12
CA ALA A 556 -29.72 18.70 -17.17
C ALA A 556 -28.78 18.26 -16.05
N SER A 557 -27.95 19.20 -15.59
CA SER A 557 -27.08 19.01 -14.44
C SER A 557 -27.70 19.64 -13.20
N PHE A 558 -27.67 18.97 -12.06
CA PHE A 558 -28.27 19.42 -10.82
C PHE A 558 -27.20 19.52 -9.75
N THR A 559 -27.10 20.68 -9.11
CA THR A 559 -26.31 20.81 -7.87
C THR A 559 -27.07 20.19 -6.72
N TYR A 560 -26.36 19.57 -5.80
CA TYR A 560 -26.95 18.90 -4.64
C TYR A 560 -26.14 19.08 -3.37
N THR A 561 -26.84 18.96 -2.25
CA THR A 561 -26.27 18.79 -0.91
C THR A 561 -26.81 17.50 -0.29
N THR A 562 -25.97 16.65 0.27
CA THR A 562 -26.38 15.47 1.03
C THR A 562 -26.52 15.79 2.52
N SER A 563 -27.15 14.88 3.27
CA SER A 563 -27.38 15.02 4.72
C SER A 563 -26.10 15.06 5.55
N ASP A 564 -25.00 14.48 5.05
CA ASP A 564 -23.66 14.55 5.66
C ASP A 564 -22.87 15.81 5.26
N GLY A 565 -23.55 16.85 4.74
CA GLY A 565 -22.96 18.16 4.46
C GLY A 565 -22.08 18.20 3.21
N LYS A 566 -22.21 17.20 2.34
CA LYS A 566 -21.37 17.00 1.18
C LYS A 566 -22.04 17.61 -0.06
N CYS A 567 -21.27 18.28 -0.92
CA CYS A 567 -21.78 19.01 -2.08
C CYS A 567 -21.26 18.49 -3.43
N GLY A 568 -22.08 18.60 -4.47
CA GLY A 568 -21.71 18.16 -5.81
C GLY A 568 -22.70 18.60 -6.88
N TRP A 569 -22.50 18.09 -8.09
CA TRP A 569 -23.51 18.09 -9.13
C TRP A 569 -23.62 16.73 -9.81
N GLN A 570 -24.81 16.41 -10.32
CA GLN A 570 -25.09 15.19 -11.08
C GLN A 570 -25.80 15.54 -12.38
N ASN A 571 -25.47 14.87 -13.48
CA ASN A 571 -26.17 15.01 -14.75
C ASN A 571 -27.21 13.89 -14.91
N TYR A 572 -28.41 14.24 -15.35
CA TYR A 572 -29.49 13.30 -15.64
C TYR A 572 -30.12 13.59 -17.01
N SER A 573 -30.68 12.54 -17.61
CA SER A 573 -31.54 12.65 -18.78
C SER A 573 -33.01 12.72 -18.38
N PHE A 574 -33.80 13.45 -19.15
CA PHE A 574 -35.25 13.57 -18.96
C PHE A 574 -35.96 13.31 -20.27
N ARG A 575 -37.11 12.65 -20.18
CA ARG A 575 -38.01 12.42 -21.30
C ARG A 575 -39.34 13.12 -21.10
N SER A 576 -39.95 13.51 -22.22
CA SER A 576 -41.30 14.04 -22.29
C SER A 576 -42.02 13.28 -23.41
N PHE A 577 -43.16 12.70 -23.11
CA PHE A 577 -43.93 11.85 -24.04
C PHE A 577 -45.09 12.63 -24.63
N LYS A 578 -45.52 12.27 -25.84
CA LYS A 578 -46.65 12.93 -26.50
C LYS A 578 -47.96 12.65 -25.74
N THR A 579 -48.76 13.69 -25.47
CA THR A 579 -50.05 13.57 -24.78
C THR A 579 -51.11 14.44 -25.47
N GLY A 580 -52.01 13.84 -26.24
CA GLY A 580 -52.98 14.59 -27.06
C GLY A 580 -52.27 15.57 -28.00
N ASP A 581 -52.64 16.85 -27.92
CA ASP A 581 -52.05 17.93 -28.72
C ASP A 581 -50.71 18.45 -28.15
N GLY A 582 -50.27 17.95 -27.00
CA GLY A 582 -49.11 18.46 -26.26
C GLY A 582 -48.04 17.42 -25.93
N TRP A 583 -47.18 17.80 -24.99
CA TRP A 583 -46.09 16.99 -24.45
C TRP A 583 -46.22 16.93 -22.93
N SER A 584 -45.95 15.77 -22.33
CA SER A 584 -45.97 15.59 -20.89
C SER A 584 -44.91 16.46 -20.20
N GLY A 585 -45.05 16.66 -18.89
CA GLY A 585 -43.95 17.19 -18.09
C GLY A 585 -42.69 16.32 -18.17
N PRO A 586 -41.51 16.87 -17.83
CA PRO A 586 -40.26 16.12 -17.83
C PRO A 586 -40.32 14.97 -16.81
N GLN A 587 -39.87 13.80 -17.22
CA GLN A 587 -39.76 12.60 -16.39
C GLN A 587 -38.30 12.16 -16.38
N LYS A 588 -37.74 11.88 -15.20
CA LYS A 588 -36.35 11.41 -15.11
C LYS A 588 -36.20 10.08 -15.84
N TRP A 589 -35.19 9.98 -16.71
CA TRP A 589 -34.85 8.76 -17.43
C TRP A 589 -33.45 8.26 -17.03
N GLY A 590 -33.36 7.00 -16.60
CA GLY A 590 -32.09 6.34 -16.29
C GLY A 590 -31.43 6.75 -14.97
N GLY A 591 -30.13 6.44 -14.85
CA GLY A 591 -29.28 6.81 -13.73
C GLY A 591 -28.65 8.19 -13.90
N ALA A 592 -27.77 8.58 -12.96
CA ALA A 592 -26.94 9.76 -13.17
C ALA A 592 -25.88 9.44 -14.22
N ASN A 593 -25.82 10.23 -15.29
CA ASN A 593 -24.85 10.10 -16.38
C ASN A 593 -23.43 10.50 -15.93
N GLN A 594 -23.36 11.48 -15.02
CA GLN A 594 -22.11 11.98 -14.46
C GLN A 594 -22.35 12.45 -13.04
N ARG A 595 -21.35 12.29 -12.17
CA ARG A 595 -21.34 12.82 -10.81
C ARG A 595 -20.02 13.48 -10.55
N GLN A 596 -20.06 14.67 -9.95
CA GLN A 596 -18.84 15.35 -9.54
C GLN A 596 -19.03 16.06 -8.21
N ARG A 597 -18.02 15.95 -7.35
CA ARG A 597 -17.94 16.68 -6.09
C ARG A 597 -17.49 18.12 -6.34
N VAL A 598 -18.05 19.07 -5.60
CA VAL A 598 -17.62 20.48 -5.60
C VAL A 598 -17.64 21.03 -4.18
N SER A 599 -16.92 22.13 -3.96
CA SER A 599 -16.99 22.83 -2.68
C SER A 599 -18.42 23.31 -2.42
N CYS A 600 -18.89 23.13 -1.19
CA CYS A 600 -20.20 23.63 -0.78
C CYS A 600 -20.31 25.15 -0.89
N LYS A 601 -19.19 25.88 -0.81
CA LYS A 601 -19.15 27.33 -1.00
C LYS A 601 -19.62 27.77 -2.39
N LYS A 602 -19.60 26.86 -3.37
CA LYS A 602 -20.05 27.13 -4.74
C LYS A 602 -21.55 26.92 -4.93
N ILE A 603 -22.20 26.10 -4.11
CA ILE A 603 -23.62 25.84 -4.23
C ILE A 603 -24.36 27.00 -3.57
N LYS A 604 -25.10 27.76 -4.37
CA LYS A 604 -25.95 28.87 -3.93
C LYS A 604 -27.40 28.41 -3.84
#